data_AF-A0A818HN99-F1
#
_entry.id   AF-A0A818HN99-F1
#
_cell.length_a   1.000
_cell.length_b   1.000
_cell.length_c   1.000
_cell.angle_alpha   90.00
_cell.angle_beta   90.00
_cell.angle_gamma   90.00
#
_symmetry.space_group_name_H-M   'P 1'
#
loop_
_entity.id
_entity.type
_entity.pdbx_description
1 polymer ?
#
loop_
_entity_poly.entity_id
_entity_poly.type
_entity_poly.pdbx_seq_one_letter_code
_entity_poly.pdbx_strand_id
1 'polypeptide(L)' 'EKAIGQLGIFPRELYDPSTGIWTTLNNMNNVRQEYAAVVLKNRQVLVTGGTDTSALSSCELYDLQQTRG' A
#
# COMPACT_ATOMS: atom_id res chain seq x y z
N GLU A 1 -21.95 -0.25 -7.18
CA GLU A 1 -21.36 -1.60 -7.16
C GLU A 1 -20.80 -1.90 -8.55
N LYS A 2 -19.47 -2.04 -8.72
CA LYS A 2 -18.85 -2.42 -9.99
C LYS A 2 -17.74 -3.44 -9.71
N ALA A 3 -17.94 -4.65 -10.21
CA ALA A 3 -16.91 -5.68 -10.27
C ALA A 3 -15.94 -5.39 -11.42
N ILE A 4 -14.66 -5.72 -11.24
CA ILE A 4 -13.78 -6.22 -12.31
C ILE A 4 -12.76 -7.21 -11.70
N GLY A 5 -12.65 -8.38 -12.33
CA GLY A 5 -11.66 -9.40 -11.99
C GLY A 5 -10.34 -9.17 -12.73
N GLN A 6 -9.26 -9.61 -12.07
CA GLN A 6 -7.92 -9.96 -12.53
C GLN A 6 -7.23 -9.04 -13.56
N LEU A 7 -6.21 -8.30 -13.11
CA LEU A 7 -4.86 -8.11 -13.71
C LEU A 7 -4.26 -6.75 -13.28
N GLY A 8 -3.22 -6.79 -12.44
CA GLY A 8 -2.28 -5.68 -12.23
C GLY A 8 -2.77 -4.51 -11.36
N ILE A 9 -1.99 -4.23 -10.31
CA ILE A 9 -1.92 -2.93 -9.60
C ILE A 9 -3.25 -2.39 -9.07
N PHE A 10 -3.68 -2.90 -7.91
CA PHE A 10 -4.66 -2.19 -7.08
C PHE A 10 -4.04 -0.87 -6.58
N PRO A 11 -4.69 0.29 -6.77
CA PRO A 11 -4.29 1.50 -6.08
C PRO A 11 -4.39 1.25 -4.57
N ARG A 12 -3.29 1.44 -3.85
CA ARG A 12 -3.24 1.31 -2.39
C ARG A 12 -3.78 2.59 -1.80
N GLU A 13 -4.98 2.56 -1.23
CA GLU A 13 -5.57 3.74 -0.58
C GLU A 13 -5.27 3.69 0.92
N LEU A 14 -4.83 4.82 1.50
CA LEU A 14 -4.70 4.99 2.94
C LEU A 14 -5.81 5.89 3.45
N TYR A 15 -6.54 5.43 4.46
CA TYR A 15 -7.51 6.26 5.18
C TYR A 15 -6.85 6.98 6.35
N ASP A 16 -6.97 8.30 6.40
CA ASP A 16 -6.62 9.11 7.56
C ASP A 16 -7.88 9.39 8.41
N PRO A 17 -8.03 8.75 9.59
CA PRO A 17 -9.21 8.94 10.44
C PRO A 17 -9.29 10.34 11.07
N SER A 18 -8.19 11.09 11.13
CA SER A 18 -8.18 12.44 11.69
C SER A 18 -8.78 13.48 10.74
N THR A 19 -8.71 13.23 9.43
CA THR A 19 -9.22 14.11 8.39
C THR A 19 -10.40 13.51 7.63
N GLY A 20 -10.63 12.20 7.75
CA GLY A 20 -11.63 11.46 6.99
C GLY A 20 -11.27 11.29 5.50
N ILE A 21 -10.02 11.53 5.12
CA ILE A 21 -9.58 11.57 3.72
C ILE A 21 -8.90 10.25 3.34
N TRP A 22 -9.25 9.74 2.16
CA TRP A 22 -8.51 8.67 1.49
C TRP A 22 -7.39 9.26 0.63
N THR A 23 -6.17 8.75 0.78
CA THR A 23 -5.01 9.14 -0.02
C THR A 23 -4.59 7.96 -0.90
N THR A 24 -4.58 8.16 -2.22
CA THR A 24 -4.01 7.17 -3.15
C THR A 24 -2.50 7.16 -3.00
N LEU A 25 -1.93 6.01 -2.66
CA LEU A 25 -0.48 5.79 -2.65
C LEU A 25 -0.02 5.30 -4.02
N ASN A 26 1.23 5.61 -4.35
CA ASN A 26 1.86 5.06 -5.55
C ASN A 26 1.83 3.54 -5.50
N ASN A 27 1.76 2.94 -6.68
CA ASN A 27 1.81 1.49 -6.84
C ASN A 27 3.05 0.93 -6.15
N MET A 28 2.87 -0.21 -5.50
CA MET A 28 4.00 -0.87 -4.87
C MET A 28 5.02 -1.32 -5.91
N ASN A 29 6.30 -1.22 -5.57
CA ASN A 29 7.39 -1.59 -6.47
C ASN A 29 7.33 -3.09 -6.85
N ASN A 30 6.83 -3.94 -5.94
CA ASN A 30 6.58 -5.34 -6.20
C ASN A 30 5.11 -5.68 -5.97
N VAL A 31 4.58 -6.60 -6.79
CA VAL A 31 3.26 -7.19 -6.53
C VAL A 31 3.34 -8.00 -5.24
N ARG A 32 2.44 -7.73 -4.29
CA ARG A 32 2.32 -8.48 -3.03
C ARG A 32 0.85 -8.65 -2.70
N GLN A 33 0.46 -9.86 -2.33
CA GLN A 33 -0.83 -10.22 -1.76
C GLN A 33 -0.64 -10.64 -0.31
N GLU A 34 -1.71 -10.63 0.50
CA GLU A 34 -1.69 -11.16 1.88
C GLU A 34 -0.57 -10.58 2.77
N TYR A 35 -0.15 -9.34 2.51
CA TYR A 35 0.90 -8.67 3.25
C TYR A 35 0.36 -8.03 4.55
N ALA A 36 1.26 -7.74 5.49
CA ALA A 36 0.97 -6.88 6.63
C ALA A 36 1.46 -5.45 6.37
N ALA A 37 0.69 -4.45 6.82
CA ALA A 37 1.06 -3.04 6.72
C ALA A 37 0.85 -2.32 8.06
N VAL A 38 1.81 -1.48 8.46
CA VAL A 38 1.74 -0.68 9.69
C VAL A 38 2.15 0.76 9.41
N VAL A 39 1.35 1.71 9.89
CA VAL A 39 1.69 3.14 9.88
C VAL A 39 2.60 3.44 11.07
N LEU A 40 3.76 4.04 10.77
CA LEU A 40 4.75 4.45 11.75
C LEU A 40 4.48 5.91 12.20
N LYS A 41 4.94 6.26 13.41
CA LYS A 41 4.75 7.60 14.00
C LYS A 41 5.34 8.74 13.14
N ASN A 42 6.34 8.43 12.32
CA ASN A 42 7.00 9.38 11.42
C ASN A 42 6.30 9.53 10.06
N ARG A 43 5.03 9.13 9.94
CA ARG A 43 4.22 9.23 8.70
C ARG A 43 4.74 8.38 7.56
N GLN A 44 5.39 7.27 7.89
CA GLN A 44 5.77 6.24 6.93
C GLN A 44 4.89 5.00 7.08
N VAL A 45 4.79 4.19 6.05
CA VAL A 45 4.10 2.89 6.06
C VAL A 45 5.12 1.81 5.77
N LEU A 46 5.30 0.90 6.73
CA LEU A 46 6.06 -0.33 6.54
C LEU A 46 5.12 -1.41 6.03
N VAL A 47 5.46 -2.01 4.90
CA VAL A 47 4.80 -3.18 4.32
C VAL A 47 5.77 -4.34 4.38
N THR A 48 5.36 -5.48 4.95
CA THR A 48 6.24 -6.63 5.12
C THR A 48 5.58 -7.92 4.66
N GLY A 49 6.40 -8.79 4.07
CA GLY A 49 6.00 -10.13 3.63
C GLY A 49 4.97 -10.11 2.51
N GLY A 50 4.06 -11.07 2.59
CA GLY A 50 3.06 -11.35 1.55
C GLY A 50 3.54 -12.37 0.53
N THR A 51 2.74 -12.55 -0.50
CA THR A 51 2.93 -13.54 -1.56
C THR A 51 2.82 -12.89 -2.93
N ASP A 52 3.63 -13.35 -3.88
CA ASP A 52 3.42 -13.13 -5.31
C ASP A 52 3.06 -14.48 -5.98
N THR A 53 3.96 -15.02 -6.79
CA THR A 53 4.07 -16.45 -7.12
C THR A 53 4.65 -17.30 -5.97
N SER A 54 5.32 -16.67 -5.00
CA SER A 54 5.98 -17.30 -3.85
C SER A 54 5.97 -16.38 -2.62
N ALA A 55 6.35 -16.90 -1.45
CA ALA A 55 6.44 -16.11 -0.23
C ALA A 55 7.57 -15.07 -0.33
N LEU A 56 7.25 -13.82 0.00
CA LEU A 56 8.19 -12.70 -0.07
C LEU A 56 8.93 -12.56 1.26
N SER A 57 10.26 -12.52 1.20
CA SER A 57 11.14 -12.20 2.33
C SER A 57 11.50 -10.72 2.41
N SER A 58 10.95 -9.89 1.51
CA SER A 58 11.25 -8.46 1.43
C SER A 58 10.21 -7.59 2.15
N CYS A 59 10.61 -6.37 2.46
CA CYS A 59 9.75 -5.31 2.97
C CYS A 59 9.91 -4.04 2.13
N GLU A 60 8.87 -3.20 2.13
CA GLU A 60 8.87 -1.90 1.47
C GLU A 60 8.44 -0.82 2.47
N LEU A 61 9.09 0.33 2.41
CA LEU A 61 8.79 1.50 3.24
C LEU A 61 8.31 2.63 2.34
N TYR A 62 7.12 3.16 2.62
CA TYR A 62 6.51 4.25 1.87
C TYR A 62 6.44 5.50 2.73
N ASP A 63 6.75 6.65 2.16
CA ASP A 63 6.46 7.93 2.79
C ASP A 63 5.04 8.39 2.42
N LEU A 64 4.26 8.83 3.40
CA LEU A 64 2.92 9.41 3.17
C LEU A 64 2.99 10.89 2.75
N GLN A 65 4.19 11.45 2.69
CA GLN A 65 4.47 12.75 2.10
C GLN A 65 4.69 12.58 0.59
N GLN A 66 3.61 12.39 -0.18
CA GLN A 66 3.68 12.77 -1.58
C GLN A 66 3.32 14.24 -1.69
N THR A 67 4.35 15.05 -1.89
CA THR A 67 4.26 16.43 -2.37
C THR A 67 3.40 16.47 -3.62
N ARG A 68 2.33 17.27 -3.55
CA ARG A 68 1.64 17.77 -4.73
C ARG A 68 2.69 18.43 -5.65
N GLY A 69 2.88 17.86 -6.82
CA GLY A 69 3.37 18.55 -8.01
C GLY A 69 2.22 18.60 -9.00
#